data_AF-A0A0D6M4T4-F1
#
_entry.id   AF-A0A0D6M4T4-F1
#
_cell.length_a   1.000
_cell.length_b   1.000
_cell.length_c   1.000
_cell.angle_alpha   90.00
_cell.angle_beta   90.00
_cell.angle_gamma   90.00
#
_symmetry.space_group_name_H-M   'P 1'
#
loop_
_entity.id
_entity.type
_entity.pdbx_description
1 polymer ?
#
loop_
_entity_poly.entity_id
_entity_poly.type
_entity_poly.pdbx_seq_one_letter_code
_entity_poly.pdbx_strand_id
1 'polypeptide(L)'
;MASSAGLQKTVPLIVAWTKYYSDTISNALKGTMVDCPYECDIVEREDMDATRVPAAYIFHARDLNSSDLPERYPHQLMIMMLFEAPAYSGNSLFEMPVDYFNATMTYRKDSSYPWPYGKFEKRNDHEDVEDIITEKQLRTALPRKKRGAIIFVSHCDTHSSRETRIRRLSEVTNITVVGACEWFYPTANKVQCPKGDPCEDDLIAEHRFYIAFENSECKGYITEKFFKRMSQMLVPIVLKRIIYTDEDIPPDSFIALDDFHSYDLLAKHLDLLLHNDSEYMK
;
A
#
# COMPACT_ATOMS: atom_id res chain seq x y z
N MET A 1 -5.85 2.66 -57.65
CA MET A 1 -5.25 3.11 -56.37
C MET A 1 -6.39 3.27 -55.38
N ALA A 2 -6.63 2.25 -54.55
CA ALA A 2 -7.64 2.34 -53.50
C ALA A 2 -7.00 3.08 -52.32
N SER A 3 -7.54 4.26 -52.00
CA SER A 3 -7.17 5.03 -50.81
C SER A 3 -7.56 4.22 -49.57
N SER A 4 -6.58 3.82 -48.78
CA SER A 4 -6.83 3.30 -47.43
C SER A 4 -7.31 4.47 -46.57
N ALA A 5 -8.62 4.58 -46.40
CA ALA A 5 -9.18 5.40 -45.33
C ALA A 5 -8.63 4.85 -44.02
N GLY A 6 -7.68 5.57 -43.40
CA GLY A 6 -7.19 5.24 -42.07
C GLY A 6 -8.37 5.27 -41.12
N LEU A 7 -8.65 4.14 -40.46
CA LEU A 7 -9.58 4.08 -39.34
C LEU A 7 -9.12 5.13 -38.34
N GLN A 8 -9.94 6.17 -38.14
CA GLN A 8 -9.70 7.19 -37.15
C GLN A 8 -9.70 6.49 -35.78
N LYS A 9 -8.52 6.35 -35.18
CA LYS A 9 -8.34 5.63 -33.93
C LYS A 9 -9.09 6.40 -32.84
N THR A 10 -10.25 5.90 -32.43
CA THR A 10 -11.03 6.50 -31.35
C THR A 10 -10.32 6.22 -30.03
N VAL A 11 -9.99 7.29 -29.29
CA VAL A 11 -9.43 7.19 -27.95
C VAL A 11 -10.46 6.51 -27.03
N PRO A 12 -10.13 5.37 -26.39
CA PRO A 12 -11.05 4.69 -25.48
C PRO A 12 -11.45 5.59 -24.31
N LEU A 13 -12.74 5.59 -23.97
CA LEU A 13 -13.27 6.28 -22.80
C LEU A 13 -13.39 5.29 -21.62
N ILE A 14 -12.77 5.63 -20.50
CA ILE A 14 -12.88 4.92 -19.23
C ILE A 14 -13.63 5.83 -18.26
N VAL A 15 -14.68 5.30 -17.64
CA VAL A 15 -15.52 6.08 -16.72
C VAL A 15 -15.34 5.54 -15.30
N ALA A 16 -14.90 6.40 -14.39
CA ALA A 16 -14.97 6.18 -12.96
C ALA A 16 -16.43 6.31 -12.51
N TRP A 17 -17.07 5.19 -12.20
CA TRP A 17 -18.51 5.18 -11.89
C TRP A 17 -18.79 5.54 -10.43
N THR A 18 -17.92 5.14 -9.52
CA THR A 18 -18.04 5.47 -8.09
C THR A 18 -16.95 6.44 -7.69
N LYS A 19 -17.13 7.07 -6.52
CA LYS A 19 -16.03 7.76 -5.83
C LYS A 19 -14.96 6.78 -5.37
N TYR A 20 -13.85 7.33 -4.89
CA TYR A 20 -12.84 6.59 -4.13
C TYR A 20 -12.75 7.16 -2.71
N TYR A 21 -13.63 6.68 -1.82
CA TYR A 21 -13.90 7.28 -0.52
C TYR A 21 -14.28 8.76 -0.65
N SER A 22 -13.45 9.67 -0.12
CA SER A 22 -13.60 11.11 -0.24
C SER A 22 -12.91 11.72 -1.47
N ASP A 23 -12.24 10.90 -2.29
CA ASP A 23 -11.53 11.31 -3.50
C ASP A 23 -12.20 10.70 -4.75
N THR A 24 -11.53 10.80 -5.89
CA THR A 24 -11.98 10.35 -7.21
C THR A 24 -11.05 9.27 -7.76
N ILE A 25 -11.61 8.34 -8.53
CA ILE A 25 -10.83 7.23 -9.10
C ILE A 25 -9.87 7.76 -10.18
N SER A 26 -10.31 8.73 -11.00
CA SER A 26 -9.46 9.30 -12.04
C SER A 26 -8.22 9.98 -11.47
N ASN A 27 -8.33 10.69 -10.34
CA ASN A 27 -7.14 11.29 -9.69
C ASN A 27 -6.12 10.23 -9.27
N ALA A 28 -6.58 9.11 -8.72
CA ALA A 28 -5.72 8.02 -8.30
C ALA A 28 -4.99 7.36 -9.49
N LEU A 29 -5.65 7.30 -10.66
CA LEU A 29 -5.11 6.64 -11.85
C LEU A 29 -4.29 7.54 -12.77
N LYS A 30 -4.54 8.86 -12.79
CA LYS A 30 -3.83 9.80 -13.69
C LYS A 30 -2.31 9.72 -13.58
N GLY A 31 -1.78 9.53 -12.38
CA GLY A 31 -0.34 9.35 -12.17
C GLY A 31 0.23 8.10 -12.84
N THR A 32 -0.58 7.06 -13.05
CA THR A 32 -0.17 5.82 -13.73
C THR A 32 -0.15 5.94 -15.26
N MET A 33 -0.71 7.02 -15.80
CA MET A 33 -0.78 7.26 -17.25
C MET A 33 0.37 8.14 -17.76
N VAL A 34 1.23 8.64 -16.88
CA VAL A 34 2.45 9.37 -17.27
C VAL A 34 3.40 8.40 -17.98
N ASP A 35 3.95 8.84 -19.11
CA ASP A 35 4.81 8.02 -19.99
C ASP A 35 4.18 6.69 -20.46
N CYS A 36 2.84 6.62 -20.48
CA CYS A 36 2.13 5.46 -21.01
C CYS A 36 2.13 5.50 -22.55
N PRO A 37 2.55 4.42 -23.24
CA PRO A 37 2.53 4.36 -24.70
C PRO A 37 1.12 4.23 -25.29
N TYR A 38 0.10 4.10 -24.44
CA TYR A 38 -1.30 3.99 -24.82
C TYR A 38 -2.07 5.24 -24.37
N GLU A 39 -2.99 5.69 -25.22
CA GLU A 39 -3.86 6.83 -24.94
C GLU A 39 -5.26 6.35 -24.55
N CYS A 40 -5.81 6.93 -23.48
CA CYS A 40 -7.20 6.78 -23.07
C CYS A 40 -7.69 8.05 -22.36
N ASP A 41 -8.98 8.32 -22.43
CA ASP A 41 -9.61 9.34 -21.59
C ASP A 41 -10.16 8.65 -20.34
N ILE A 42 -9.81 9.17 -19.17
CA ILE A 42 -10.44 8.78 -17.91
C ILE A 42 -11.14 9.96 -17.28
N VAL A 43 -12.43 9.80 -17.00
CA VAL A 43 -13.29 10.85 -16.45
C VAL A 43 -14.14 10.28 -15.31
N GLU A 44 -14.57 11.15 -14.40
CA GLU A 44 -15.64 10.81 -13.47
C GLU A 44 -16.96 10.72 -14.22
N ARG A 45 -17.92 9.94 -13.71
CA ARG A 45 -19.22 9.75 -14.37
C ARG A 45 -19.97 11.06 -14.60
N GLU A 46 -19.79 12.06 -13.73
CA GLU A 46 -20.44 13.37 -13.85
C GLU A 46 -19.92 14.17 -15.05
N ASP A 47 -18.70 13.88 -15.50
CA ASP A 47 -18.03 14.53 -16.64
C ASP A 47 -18.14 13.70 -17.93
N MET A 48 -18.90 12.60 -17.90
CA MET A 48 -19.04 11.69 -19.04
C MET A 48 -19.78 12.34 -20.22
N ASP A 49 -19.15 12.34 -21.39
CA ASP A 49 -19.79 12.72 -22.64
C ASP A 49 -20.76 11.61 -23.10
N ALA A 50 -22.07 11.89 -23.02
CA ALA A 50 -23.13 10.95 -23.39
C ALA A 50 -23.12 10.55 -24.88
N THR A 51 -22.37 11.23 -25.75
CA THR A 51 -22.22 10.85 -27.16
C THR A 51 -21.20 9.74 -27.38
N ARG A 52 -20.38 9.43 -26.37
CA ARG A 52 -19.37 8.38 -26.41
C ARG A 52 -19.85 7.16 -25.63
N VAL A 53 -19.66 5.97 -26.19
CA VAL A 53 -19.87 4.72 -25.47
C VAL A 53 -18.59 4.38 -24.71
N PRO A 54 -18.63 4.30 -23.36
CA PRO A 54 -17.45 3.93 -22.58
C PRO A 54 -16.94 2.54 -22.94
N ALA A 55 -15.63 2.39 -23.03
CA ALA A 55 -14.98 1.08 -23.20
C ALA A 55 -14.87 0.32 -21.87
N ALA A 56 -14.82 1.04 -20.75
CA ALA A 56 -14.75 0.46 -19.42
C ALA A 56 -15.40 1.36 -18.36
N TYR A 57 -15.92 0.72 -17.31
CA TYR A 57 -16.34 1.36 -16.07
C TYR A 57 -15.49 0.83 -14.91
N ILE A 58 -14.98 1.73 -14.07
CA ILE A 58 -14.23 1.38 -12.86
C ILE A 58 -15.10 1.68 -11.64
N PHE A 59 -15.20 0.70 -10.75
CA PHE A 59 -15.99 0.79 -9.52
C PHE A 59 -15.10 0.52 -8.32
N HIS A 60 -15.00 1.46 -7.40
CA HIS A 60 -14.43 1.21 -6.10
C HIS A 60 -15.39 0.39 -5.24
N ALA A 61 -14.98 -0.81 -4.83
CA ALA A 61 -15.89 -1.78 -4.22
C ALA A 61 -16.52 -1.30 -2.90
N ARG A 62 -15.85 -0.40 -2.16
CA ARG A 62 -16.38 0.16 -0.90
C ARG A 62 -17.44 1.23 -1.10
N ASP A 63 -17.49 1.85 -2.27
CA ASP A 63 -18.45 2.91 -2.61
C ASP A 63 -19.53 2.42 -3.59
N LEU A 64 -19.63 1.09 -3.76
CA LEU A 64 -20.65 0.47 -4.59
C LEU A 64 -22.06 0.68 -4.02
N ASN A 65 -22.99 0.87 -4.94
CA ASN A 65 -24.42 0.84 -4.70
C ASN A 65 -25.07 -0.01 -5.80
N SER A 66 -25.64 -1.15 -5.43
CA SER A 66 -26.27 -2.10 -6.36
C SER A 66 -27.50 -1.52 -7.09
N SER A 67 -28.06 -0.43 -6.57
CA SER A 67 -29.18 0.29 -7.20
C SER A 67 -28.74 1.40 -8.17
N ASP A 68 -27.43 1.67 -8.27
CA ASP A 68 -26.85 2.74 -9.09
C ASP A 68 -25.75 2.17 -9.99
N LEU A 69 -26.17 1.54 -11.08
CA LEU A 69 -25.30 0.86 -12.04
C LEU A 69 -25.49 1.45 -13.45
N PRO A 70 -24.42 1.59 -14.24
CA PRO A 70 -24.54 2.05 -15.62
C PRO A 70 -25.29 1.03 -16.47
N GLU A 71 -25.82 1.49 -17.59
CA GLU A 71 -26.23 0.60 -18.67
C GLU A 71 -25.00 -0.18 -19.17
N ARG A 72 -25.14 -1.50 -19.26
CA ARG A 72 -24.05 -2.42 -19.60
C ARG A 72 -24.24 -2.97 -21.00
N TYR A 73 -23.24 -2.79 -21.85
CA TYR A 73 -23.12 -3.42 -23.16
C TYR A 73 -22.08 -4.55 -23.15
N PRO A 74 -22.23 -5.60 -23.98
CA PRO A 74 -21.35 -6.77 -23.93
C PRO A 74 -19.84 -6.51 -24.14
N HIS A 75 -19.47 -5.38 -24.75
CA HIS A 75 -18.09 -5.02 -25.05
C HIS A 75 -17.41 -4.21 -23.93
N GLN A 76 -18.14 -3.80 -22.90
CA GLN A 76 -17.63 -2.94 -21.84
C GLN A 76 -16.98 -3.74 -20.73
N LEU A 77 -15.81 -3.29 -20.28
CA LEU A 77 -15.15 -3.87 -19.12
C LEU A 77 -15.75 -3.29 -17.84
N MET A 78 -16.32 -4.16 -17.01
CA MET A 78 -16.78 -3.82 -15.66
C MET A 78 -15.65 -4.16 -14.69
N ILE A 79 -14.89 -3.15 -14.25
CA ILE A 79 -13.68 -3.32 -13.45
C ILE A 79 -13.98 -3.05 -11.98
N MET A 80 -13.83 -4.07 -11.14
CA MET A 80 -13.88 -3.92 -9.69
C MET A 80 -12.50 -3.50 -9.16
N MET A 81 -12.45 -2.31 -8.58
CA MET A 81 -11.28 -1.75 -7.93
C MET A 81 -11.39 -1.91 -6.41
N LEU A 82 -10.39 -2.52 -5.77
CA LEU A 82 -10.34 -2.64 -4.31
C LEU A 82 -8.91 -2.75 -3.79
N PHE A 83 -8.60 -1.90 -2.83
CA PHE A 83 -7.29 -1.81 -2.18
C PHE A 83 -7.29 -2.27 -0.73
N GLU A 84 -8.45 -2.60 -0.16
CA GLU A 84 -8.57 -3.15 1.18
C GLU A 84 -8.43 -4.67 1.19
N ALA A 85 -7.99 -5.21 2.32
CA ALA A 85 -7.99 -6.66 2.54
C ALA A 85 -9.43 -7.22 2.48
N PRO A 86 -9.63 -8.53 2.18
CA PRO A 86 -10.95 -9.14 2.10
C PRO A 86 -11.80 -8.94 3.35
N ALA A 87 -11.20 -8.96 4.54
CA ALA A 87 -11.90 -8.71 5.80
C ALA A 87 -12.49 -7.28 5.88
N TYR A 88 -11.99 -6.36 5.07
CA TYR A 88 -12.41 -4.97 4.99
C TYR A 88 -13.01 -4.60 3.62
N SER A 89 -13.41 -5.57 2.79
CA SER A 89 -14.01 -5.31 1.47
C SER A 89 -15.36 -4.60 1.53
N GLY A 90 -16.05 -4.64 2.68
CA GLY A 90 -17.40 -4.10 2.86
C GLY A 90 -18.49 -5.02 2.32
N ASN A 91 -19.75 -4.66 2.60
CA ASN A 91 -20.90 -5.50 2.27
C ASN A 91 -21.45 -5.25 0.85
N SER A 92 -21.29 -4.05 0.30
CA SER A 92 -21.85 -3.67 -1.00
C SER A 92 -21.44 -4.61 -2.14
N LEU A 93 -20.23 -5.19 -2.07
CA LEU A 93 -19.77 -6.15 -3.05
C LEU A 93 -20.61 -7.43 -3.08
N PHE A 94 -21.16 -7.86 -1.94
CA PHE A 94 -22.04 -9.04 -1.85
C PHE A 94 -23.47 -8.77 -2.33
N GLU A 95 -23.86 -7.50 -2.49
CA GLU A 95 -25.15 -7.10 -3.03
C GLU A 95 -25.15 -6.98 -4.56
N MET A 96 -23.96 -7.07 -5.17
CA MET A 96 -23.82 -7.00 -6.62
C MET A 96 -24.32 -8.29 -7.29
N PRO A 97 -24.88 -8.19 -8.51
CA PRO A 97 -25.19 -9.37 -9.30
C PRO A 97 -23.96 -10.27 -9.46
N VAL A 98 -24.18 -11.59 -9.42
CA VAL A 98 -23.15 -12.57 -9.76
C VAL A 98 -22.65 -12.28 -11.18
N ASP A 99 -21.34 -12.36 -11.39
CA ASP A 99 -20.67 -12.08 -12.69
C ASP A 99 -20.87 -10.66 -13.23
N TYR A 100 -21.16 -9.70 -12.34
CA TYR A 100 -21.24 -8.30 -12.73
C TYR A 100 -19.89 -7.76 -13.24
N PHE A 101 -18.81 -8.09 -12.54
CA PHE A 101 -17.46 -7.64 -12.90
C PHE A 101 -16.73 -8.67 -13.77
N ASN A 102 -16.10 -8.20 -14.85
CA ASN A 102 -15.32 -9.04 -15.76
C ASN A 102 -13.81 -8.91 -15.55
N ALA A 103 -13.40 -7.90 -14.79
CA ALA A 103 -12.01 -7.63 -14.48
C ALA A 103 -11.86 -7.09 -13.07
N THR A 104 -10.67 -7.27 -12.51
CA THR A 104 -10.31 -6.75 -11.20
C THR A 104 -9.09 -5.85 -11.31
N MET A 105 -9.05 -4.83 -10.45
CA MET A 105 -7.90 -3.95 -10.25
C MET A 105 -7.62 -3.83 -8.76
N THR A 106 -6.68 -4.61 -8.27
CA THR A 106 -6.39 -4.76 -6.83
C THR A 106 -4.89 -4.89 -6.60
N TYR A 107 -4.48 -4.92 -5.32
CA TYR A 107 -3.09 -5.16 -4.94
C TYR A 107 -2.56 -6.56 -5.30
N ARG A 108 -3.43 -7.54 -5.58
CA ARG A 108 -2.98 -8.92 -5.84
C ARG A 108 -2.35 -9.05 -7.23
N LYS A 109 -1.26 -9.83 -7.32
CA LYS A 109 -0.60 -10.16 -8.60
C LYS A 109 -1.48 -10.92 -9.61
N ASP A 110 -2.51 -11.63 -9.13
CA ASP A 110 -3.46 -12.37 -9.98
C ASP A 110 -4.73 -11.56 -10.31
N SER A 111 -4.72 -10.25 -10.03
CA SER A 111 -5.75 -9.34 -10.53
C SER A 111 -5.66 -9.20 -12.05
N SER A 112 -6.77 -8.88 -12.74
CA SER A 112 -6.73 -8.65 -14.19
C SER A 112 -5.80 -7.47 -14.54
N TYR A 113 -5.81 -6.46 -13.68
CA TYR A 113 -4.93 -5.30 -13.71
C TYR A 113 -4.29 -5.13 -12.33
N PRO A 114 -3.16 -5.80 -12.05
CA PRO A 114 -2.48 -5.68 -10.76
C PRO A 114 -2.02 -4.24 -10.53
N TRP A 115 -2.43 -3.68 -9.41
CA TRP A 115 -2.02 -2.34 -8.99
C TRP A 115 -1.60 -2.42 -7.51
N PRO A 116 -0.40 -2.92 -7.21
CA PRO A 116 0.10 -3.02 -5.84
C PRO A 116 0.50 -1.65 -5.29
N TYR A 117 0.58 -1.55 -3.96
CA TYR A 117 1.04 -0.33 -3.27
C TYR A 117 2.52 0.00 -3.54
N GLY A 118 3.29 -0.98 -4.00
CA GLY A 118 4.69 -0.83 -4.37
C GLY A 118 5.25 -2.13 -4.95
N LYS A 119 6.46 -2.05 -5.49
CA LYS A 119 7.20 -3.18 -6.05
C LYS A 119 8.70 -2.94 -5.90
N PHE A 120 9.47 -4.03 -5.88
CA PHE A 120 10.92 -3.96 -6.09
C PHE A 120 11.21 -4.23 -7.56
N GLU A 121 12.07 -3.41 -8.14
CA GLU A 121 12.52 -3.58 -9.50
C GLU A 121 14.04 -3.73 -9.54
N LYS A 122 14.53 -4.45 -10.54
CA LYS A 122 15.96 -4.52 -10.77
C LYS A 122 16.42 -3.17 -11.27
N ARG A 123 17.46 -2.65 -10.62
CA ARG A 123 18.12 -1.42 -11.05
C ARG A 123 18.60 -1.54 -12.49
N ASN A 124 18.42 -0.46 -13.24
CA ASN A 124 18.91 -0.34 -14.61
C ASN A 124 19.83 0.90 -14.74
N ASP A 125 20.63 0.94 -15.81
CA ASP A 125 21.66 1.98 -16.01
C ASP A 125 21.07 3.36 -16.36
N HIS A 126 19.75 3.48 -16.45
CA HIS A 126 19.02 4.69 -16.83
C HIS A 126 18.19 5.28 -15.68
N GLU A 127 18.30 4.74 -14.46
CA GLU A 127 17.61 5.28 -13.29
C GLU A 127 18.17 6.66 -12.90
N ASP A 128 17.26 7.56 -12.51
CA ASP A 128 17.67 8.85 -11.95
C ASP A 128 18.41 8.61 -10.63
N VAL A 129 19.57 9.27 -10.47
CA VAL A 129 20.40 9.16 -9.27
C VAL A 129 19.65 9.66 -8.04
N GLU A 130 18.69 10.57 -8.23
CA GLU A 130 17.87 11.14 -7.15
C GLU A 130 16.90 10.12 -6.54
N ASP A 131 16.48 9.11 -7.29
CA ASP A 131 15.54 8.06 -6.83
C ASP A 131 16.23 6.93 -6.05
N ILE A 132 17.57 6.95 -5.98
CA ILE A 132 18.37 5.88 -5.38
C ILE A 132 18.81 6.28 -3.97
N ILE A 133 18.38 5.50 -2.97
CA ILE A 133 18.93 5.59 -1.62
C ILE A 133 20.37 5.04 -1.64
N THR A 134 21.34 5.95 -1.53
CA THR A 134 22.76 5.61 -1.51
C THR A 134 23.25 5.25 -0.11
N GLU A 135 24.31 4.45 -0.03
CA GLU A 135 25.01 4.15 1.23
C GLU A 135 25.47 5.44 1.94
N LYS A 136 25.88 6.47 1.17
CA LYS A 136 26.26 7.78 1.73
C LYS A 136 25.09 8.46 2.44
N GLN A 137 23.90 8.48 1.83
CA GLN A 137 22.69 9.02 2.46
C GLN A 137 22.33 8.25 3.73
N LEU A 138 22.35 6.91 3.67
CA LEU A 138 22.11 6.06 4.84
C LEU A 138 23.11 6.37 5.97
N ARG A 139 24.41 6.39 5.68
CA ARG A 139 25.46 6.72 6.67
C ARG A 139 25.31 8.12 7.25
N THR A 140 24.76 9.07 6.49
CA THR A 140 24.49 10.44 6.97
C THR A 140 23.27 10.48 7.89
N ALA A 141 22.28 9.60 7.67
CA ALA A 141 21.09 9.49 8.52
C ALA A 141 21.33 8.69 9.82
N LEU A 142 22.25 7.72 9.82
CA LEU A 142 22.53 6.83 10.97
C LEU A 142 22.74 7.55 12.32
N PRO A 143 23.46 8.69 12.42
CA PRO A 143 23.65 9.38 13.68
C PRO A 143 22.35 9.86 14.33
N ARG A 144 21.28 10.09 13.55
CA ARG A 144 19.96 10.44 14.09
C ARG A 144 19.16 9.21 14.52
N LYS A 145 19.41 8.04 13.91
CA LYS A 145 18.70 6.77 14.15
C LYS A 145 19.10 6.10 15.47
N LYS A 146 18.68 6.70 16.59
CA LYS A 146 19.01 6.30 17.98
C LYS A 146 17.88 5.57 18.70
N ARG A 147 16.69 5.48 18.11
CA ARG A 147 15.51 4.85 18.70
C ARG A 147 15.16 3.55 17.98
N GLY A 148 14.50 2.66 18.71
CA GLY A 148 14.08 1.34 18.25
C GLY A 148 12.94 1.40 17.23
N ALA A 149 11.86 0.64 17.50
CA ALA A 149 10.74 0.54 16.59
C ALA A 149 9.71 1.65 16.81
N ILE A 150 9.09 2.13 15.73
CA ILE A 150 7.95 3.06 15.76
C ILE A 150 6.76 2.52 14.97
N ILE A 151 5.55 2.90 15.38
CA ILE A 151 4.32 2.70 14.62
C ILE A 151 3.41 3.93 14.66
N PHE A 152 2.83 4.26 13.50
CA PHE A 152 1.73 5.21 13.37
C PHE A 152 0.44 4.41 13.18
N VAL A 153 -0.50 4.48 14.11
CA VAL A 153 -1.67 3.60 14.14
C VAL A 153 -2.94 4.30 14.61
N SER A 154 -3.96 4.27 13.76
CA SER A 154 -5.27 4.89 14.00
C SER A 154 -6.47 3.96 13.81
N HIS A 155 -6.26 2.78 13.23
CA HIS A 155 -7.28 1.73 13.10
C HIS A 155 -6.96 0.62 14.11
N CYS A 156 -7.86 0.43 15.06
CA CYS A 156 -7.69 -0.52 16.15
C CYS A 156 -8.71 -1.66 16.02
N ASP A 157 -8.54 -2.71 16.83
CA ASP A 157 -9.37 -3.94 16.78
C ASP A 157 -9.36 -4.58 15.39
N THR A 158 -8.15 -4.91 14.92
CA THR A 158 -7.97 -5.38 13.56
C THR A 158 -8.10 -6.90 13.41
N HIS A 159 -8.49 -7.35 12.22
CA HIS A 159 -8.62 -8.77 11.88
C HIS A 159 -7.30 -9.54 12.07
N SER A 160 -6.17 -8.91 11.80
CA SER A 160 -4.85 -9.47 12.09
C SER A 160 -4.60 -9.65 13.58
N SER A 161 -5.29 -8.94 14.46
CA SER A 161 -4.97 -8.79 15.89
C SER A 161 -3.54 -8.27 16.13
N ARG A 162 -3.05 -7.37 15.26
CA ARG A 162 -1.72 -6.76 15.39
C ARG A 162 -1.52 -6.06 16.73
N GLU A 163 -2.58 -5.54 17.31
CA GLU A 163 -2.58 -4.83 18.60
C GLU A 163 -2.06 -5.74 19.71
N THR A 164 -2.50 -7.00 19.73
CA THR A 164 -2.06 -7.97 20.74
C THR A 164 -0.57 -8.29 20.58
N ARG A 165 -0.08 -8.38 19.35
CA ARG A 165 1.32 -8.70 19.05
C ARG A 165 2.25 -7.53 19.39
N ILE A 166 1.85 -6.30 19.02
CA ILE A 166 2.58 -5.08 19.35
C ILE A 166 2.60 -4.88 20.87
N ARG A 167 1.48 -5.09 21.57
CA ARG A 167 1.43 -5.00 23.04
C ARG A 167 2.42 -5.96 23.71
N ARG A 168 2.48 -7.22 23.27
CA ARG A 168 3.45 -8.19 23.80
C ARG A 168 4.88 -7.80 23.48
N LEU A 169 5.15 -7.32 22.27
CA LEU A 169 6.48 -6.84 21.90
C LEU A 169 6.88 -5.61 22.72
N SER A 170 5.95 -4.69 23.01
CA SER A 170 6.23 -3.50 23.83
C SER A 170 6.48 -3.81 25.31
N GLU A 171 6.22 -5.04 25.78
CA GLU A 171 6.57 -5.47 27.14
C GLU A 171 8.06 -5.82 27.26
N VAL A 172 8.72 -6.16 26.14
CA VAL A 172 10.11 -6.67 26.12
C VAL A 172 11.07 -5.81 25.31
N THR A 173 10.57 -4.82 24.56
CA THR A 173 11.40 -3.84 23.85
C THR A 173 10.71 -2.48 23.77
N ASN A 174 11.50 -1.42 23.61
CA ASN A 174 11.00 -0.06 23.48
C ASN A 174 10.34 0.15 22.11
N ILE A 175 9.03 0.41 22.13
CA ILE A 175 8.25 0.77 20.95
C ILE A 175 7.69 2.18 21.15
N THR A 176 7.89 3.04 20.14
CA THR A 176 7.21 4.33 20.07
C THR A 176 5.87 4.14 19.34
N VAL A 177 4.78 4.59 19.95
CA VAL A 177 3.45 4.53 19.36
C VAL A 177 2.91 5.94 19.18
N VAL A 178 2.38 6.19 17.99
CA VAL A 178 1.74 7.45 17.61
C VAL A 178 0.34 7.16 17.06
N GLY A 179 -0.66 7.91 17.52
CA GLY A 179 -2.00 7.90 16.96
C GLY A 179 -3.09 7.36 17.89
N ALA A 180 -4.32 7.27 17.36
CA ALA A 180 -5.54 7.06 18.14
C ALA A 180 -5.61 5.71 18.90
N CYS A 181 -4.79 4.73 18.52
CA CYS A 181 -4.77 3.42 19.17
C CYS A 181 -3.75 3.29 20.32
N GLU A 182 -3.11 4.38 20.75
CA GLU A 182 -2.07 4.34 21.79
C GLU A 182 -2.49 3.66 23.11
N TRP A 183 -3.80 3.67 23.41
CA TRP A 183 -4.36 3.07 24.62
C TRP A 183 -4.25 1.54 24.67
N PHE A 184 -4.09 0.86 23.52
CA PHE A 184 -3.83 -0.59 23.47
C PHE A 184 -2.46 -0.99 24.00
N TYR A 185 -1.53 -0.04 24.10
CA TYR A 185 -0.10 -0.29 24.33
C TYR A 185 0.35 0.41 25.62
N PRO A 186 -0.02 -0.11 26.80
CA PRO A 186 0.26 0.54 28.07
C PRO A 186 1.75 0.68 28.39
N THR A 187 2.60 -0.22 27.88
CA THR A 187 4.05 -0.22 28.13
C THR A 187 4.85 0.53 27.05
N ALA A 188 4.21 0.96 25.98
CA ALA A 188 4.87 1.66 24.89
C ALA A 188 5.10 3.15 25.20
N ASN A 189 6.09 3.74 24.53
CA ASN A 189 6.35 5.18 24.56
C ASN A 189 5.34 5.90 23.66
N LYS A 190 4.38 6.60 24.27
CA LYS A 190 3.31 7.30 23.57
C LYS A 190 3.76 8.69 23.16
N VAL A 191 3.62 9.01 21.87
CA VAL A 191 3.97 10.31 21.32
C VAL A 191 2.78 10.89 20.58
N GLN A 192 2.45 12.15 20.88
CA GLN A 192 1.44 12.90 20.17
C GLN A 192 2.07 13.54 18.94
N CYS A 193 1.59 13.14 17.77
CA CYS A 193 1.99 13.73 16.49
C CYS A 193 0.78 13.61 15.54
N PRO A 194 0.04 14.71 15.29
CA PRO A 194 -1.10 14.70 14.39
C PRO A 194 -0.71 14.25 12.98
N LYS A 195 -1.65 13.65 12.25
CA LYS A 195 -1.41 13.22 10.87
C LYS A 195 -1.07 14.42 10.00
N GLY A 196 0.07 14.36 9.30
CA GLY A 196 0.55 15.43 8.43
C GLY A 196 1.32 16.54 9.16
N ASP A 197 1.56 16.39 10.46
CA ASP A 197 2.42 17.31 11.21
C ASP A 197 3.91 17.04 10.91
N PRO A 198 4.76 18.09 10.80
CA PRO A 198 6.20 17.94 10.61
C PRO A 198 6.92 17.06 11.63
N CYS A 199 6.36 16.84 12.83
CA CYS A 199 6.93 15.90 13.80
C CYS A 199 7.06 14.46 13.28
N GLU A 200 6.29 14.07 12.26
CA GLU A 200 6.38 12.74 11.67
C GLU A 200 7.79 12.50 11.11
N ASP A 201 8.38 13.50 10.46
CA ASP A 201 9.69 13.41 9.81
C ASP A 201 10.81 13.24 10.83
N ASP A 202 10.74 13.97 11.95
CA ASP A 202 11.72 13.82 13.04
C ASP A 202 11.61 12.43 13.69
N LEU A 203 10.38 11.95 13.93
CA LEU A 203 10.17 10.61 14.45
C LEU A 203 10.71 9.54 13.51
N ILE A 204 10.48 9.64 12.20
CA ILE A 204 11.03 8.73 11.19
C ILE A 204 12.57 8.76 11.21
N ALA A 205 13.16 9.96 11.25
CA ALA A 205 14.61 10.14 11.21
C ALA A 205 15.31 9.60 12.48
N GLU A 206 14.61 9.56 13.61
CA GLU A 206 15.12 9.05 14.88
C GLU A 206 15.09 7.53 15.03
N HIS A 207 14.23 6.84 14.28
CA HIS A 207 14.00 5.40 14.45
C HIS A 207 14.71 4.56 13.40
N ARG A 208 15.06 3.33 13.78
CA ARG A 208 15.64 2.32 12.88
C ARG A 208 14.61 1.43 12.22
N PHE A 209 13.54 1.12 12.95
CA PHE A 209 12.56 0.13 12.54
C PHE A 209 11.16 0.71 12.48
N TYR A 210 10.37 0.23 11.54
CA TYR A 210 8.95 0.51 11.48
C TYR A 210 8.13 -0.76 11.66
N ILE A 211 7.14 -0.76 12.55
CA ILE A 211 6.23 -1.90 12.66
C ILE A 211 5.20 -1.82 11.53
N ALA A 212 5.45 -2.54 10.45
CA ALA A 212 4.62 -2.60 9.24
C ALA A 212 3.52 -3.67 9.36
N PHE A 213 2.91 -3.82 10.54
CA PHE A 213 1.86 -4.82 10.74
C PHE A 213 0.56 -4.36 10.08
N GLU A 214 0.14 -5.11 9.07
CA GLU A 214 -1.11 -4.86 8.35
C GLU A 214 -2.34 -5.13 9.21
N ASN A 215 -3.46 -4.50 8.85
CA ASN A 215 -4.73 -4.73 9.53
C ASN A 215 -5.26 -6.16 9.31
N SER A 216 -4.76 -6.87 8.29
CA SER A 216 -5.14 -8.23 7.91
C SER A 216 -3.93 -8.99 7.39
N GLU A 217 -3.87 -10.29 7.68
CA GLU A 217 -2.82 -11.17 7.15
C GLU A 217 -3.34 -11.88 5.89
N CYS A 218 -3.22 -11.23 4.74
CA CYS A 218 -3.74 -11.74 3.46
C CYS A 218 -2.63 -11.84 2.41
N LYS A 219 -2.75 -12.82 1.51
CA LYS A 219 -1.79 -13.01 0.40
C LYS A 219 -1.71 -11.73 -0.44
N GLY A 220 -0.49 -11.23 -0.64
CA GLY A 220 -0.21 -10.03 -1.42
C GLY A 220 -0.60 -8.70 -0.76
N TYR A 221 -1.23 -8.72 0.41
CA TYR A 221 -1.67 -7.48 1.07
C TYR A 221 -0.50 -6.83 1.81
N ILE A 222 0.26 -6.03 1.07
CA ILE A 222 1.43 -5.28 1.54
C ILE A 222 1.22 -3.83 1.12
N THR A 223 1.11 -2.91 2.08
CA THR A 223 0.62 -1.56 1.79
C THR A 223 1.69 -0.48 1.97
N GLU A 224 1.26 0.78 2.02
CA GLU A 224 2.11 1.94 2.35
C GLU A 224 2.90 1.75 3.65
N LYS A 225 2.38 0.96 4.61
CA LYS A 225 3.09 0.68 5.88
C LYS A 225 4.46 0.06 5.65
N PHE A 226 4.59 -0.75 4.60
CA PHE A 226 5.86 -1.32 4.19
C PHE A 226 6.60 -0.37 3.24
N PHE A 227 6.02 -0.09 2.07
CA PHE A 227 6.72 0.58 0.98
C PHE A 227 7.11 2.03 1.30
N LYS A 228 6.18 2.82 1.86
CA LYS A 228 6.47 4.23 2.23
C LYS A 228 7.53 4.31 3.33
N ARG A 229 7.51 3.38 4.29
CA ARG A 229 8.44 3.46 5.43
C ARG A 229 9.82 2.96 5.07
N MET A 230 9.91 1.97 4.17
CA MET A 230 11.17 1.57 3.58
C MET A 230 11.81 2.68 2.76
N SER A 231 11.05 3.41 1.93
CA SER A 231 11.59 4.56 1.19
C SER A 231 12.06 5.71 2.10
N GLN A 232 11.62 5.71 3.36
CA GLN A 232 12.05 6.62 4.42
C GLN A 232 13.20 6.05 5.29
N MET A 233 13.93 5.05 4.79
CA MET A 233 15.10 4.44 5.43
C MET A 233 14.79 3.80 6.80
N LEU A 234 13.58 3.27 6.99
CA LEU A 234 13.22 2.42 8.14
C LEU A 234 13.20 0.97 7.69
N VAL A 235 13.78 0.07 8.48
CA VAL A 235 13.69 -1.38 8.24
C VAL A 235 12.31 -1.86 8.72
N PRO A 236 11.46 -2.41 7.84
CA PRO A 236 10.14 -2.87 8.25
C PRO A 236 10.21 -4.14 9.11
N ILE A 237 9.40 -4.17 10.16
CA ILE A 237 9.09 -5.36 10.94
C ILE A 237 7.69 -5.83 10.55
N VAL A 238 7.57 -7.05 10.07
CA VAL A 238 6.34 -7.60 9.48
C VAL A 238 5.82 -8.80 10.26
N LEU A 239 4.56 -9.19 10.02
CA LEU A 239 3.93 -10.29 10.76
C LEU A 239 4.38 -11.68 10.29
N LYS A 240 4.41 -11.90 8.97
CA LYS A 240 4.65 -13.21 8.37
C LYS A 240 5.58 -13.12 7.16
N ARG A 241 6.72 -13.81 7.20
CA ARG A 241 7.71 -13.80 6.11
C ARG A 241 7.13 -14.23 4.77
N ILE A 242 6.26 -15.24 4.77
CA ILE A 242 5.73 -15.82 3.53
C ILE A 242 4.91 -14.81 2.70
N ILE A 243 4.21 -13.88 3.34
CA ILE A 243 3.40 -12.87 2.65
C ILE A 243 4.27 -11.96 1.77
N TYR A 244 5.51 -11.70 2.17
CA TYR A 244 6.42 -10.78 1.49
C TYR A 244 7.30 -11.51 0.48
N THR A 245 7.80 -12.70 0.84
CA THR A 245 8.66 -13.50 -0.05
C THR A 245 7.89 -14.06 -1.26
N ASP A 246 6.62 -14.40 -1.12
CA ASP A 246 5.74 -14.75 -2.26
C ASP A 246 5.52 -13.56 -3.22
N GLU A 247 5.79 -12.34 -2.76
CA GLU A 247 5.62 -11.11 -3.52
C GLU A 247 6.93 -10.57 -4.12
N ASP A 248 7.98 -11.40 -4.18
CA ASP A 248 9.32 -11.07 -4.71
C ASP A 248 10.03 -9.95 -3.93
N ILE A 249 9.63 -9.69 -2.68
CA ILE A 249 10.33 -8.75 -1.80
C ILE A 249 11.64 -9.39 -1.35
N PRO A 250 12.80 -8.69 -1.48
CA PRO A 250 14.08 -9.21 -1.03
C PRO A 250 14.02 -9.65 0.45
N PRO A 251 14.34 -10.91 0.76
CA PRO A 251 14.09 -11.48 2.09
C PRO A 251 14.88 -10.82 3.21
N ASP A 252 16.05 -10.25 2.89
CA ASP A 252 16.91 -9.57 3.86
C ASP A 252 16.53 -8.09 4.06
N SER A 253 15.55 -7.57 3.30
CA SER A 253 15.12 -6.15 3.40
C SER A 253 14.15 -5.85 4.56
N PHE A 254 13.74 -6.88 5.31
CA PHE A 254 12.78 -6.76 6.39
C PHE A 254 12.96 -7.85 7.45
N ILE A 255 12.43 -7.59 8.65
CA ILE A 255 12.45 -8.52 9.78
C ILE A 255 11.05 -9.09 9.97
N ALA A 256 10.88 -10.42 9.95
CA ALA A 256 9.57 -11.02 10.18
C ALA A 256 9.42 -11.52 11.62
N LEU A 257 8.27 -11.26 12.23
CA LEU A 257 7.97 -11.70 13.59
C LEU A 257 7.99 -13.23 13.71
N ASP A 258 7.52 -13.94 12.69
CA ASP A 258 7.45 -15.41 12.66
C ASP A 258 8.80 -16.11 12.41
N ASP A 259 9.87 -15.35 12.16
CA ASP A 259 11.24 -15.90 12.16
C ASP A 259 11.74 -16.22 13.58
N PHE A 260 11.08 -15.68 14.61
CA PHE A 260 11.50 -15.77 16.00
C PHE A 260 10.54 -16.65 16.81
N HIS A 261 11.12 -17.57 17.60
CA HIS A 261 10.35 -18.46 18.47
C HIS A 261 9.69 -17.72 19.65
N SER A 262 10.13 -16.49 19.97
CA SER A 262 9.54 -15.65 21.01
C SER A 262 9.77 -14.16 20.76
N TYR A 263 8.94 -13.32 21.40
CA TYR A 263 9.10 -11.86 21.38
C TYR A 263 10.44 -11.42 21.98
N ASP A 264 10.97 -12.13 23.00
CA ASP A 264 12.29 -11.85 23.58
C ASP A 264 13.43 -12.03 22.59
N LEU A 265 13.35 -13.04 21.72
CA LEU A 265 14.37 -13.26 20.68
C LEU A 265 14.34 -12.17 19.62
N LEU A 266 13.14 -11.76 19.19
CA LEU A 266 13.00 -10.59 18.32
C LEU A 266 13.53 -9.32 19.02
N ALA A 267 13.16 -9.08 20.27
CA ALA A 267 13.62 -7.93 21.03
C ALA A 267 15.15 -7.87 21.15
N LYS A 268 15.81 -9.00 21.44
CA LYS A 268 17.28 -9.11 21.45
C LYS A 268 17.90 -8.83 20.09
N HIS A 269 17.27 -9.30 19.01
CA HIS A 269 17.75 -9.03 17.66
C HIS A 269 17.63 -7.53 17.32
N LEU A 270 16.49 -6.90 17.63
CA LEU A 270 16.30 -5.45 17.44
C LEU A 270 17.28 -4.64 18.28
N ASP A 271 17.58 -5.07 19.51
CA ASP A 271 18.57 -4.41 20.38
C ASP A 271 20.00 -4.52 19.83
N LEU A 272 20.38 -5.69 19.31
CA LEU A 272 21.66 -5.89 18.61
C LEU A 272 21.79 -4.91 17.44
N LEU A 273 20.77 -4.83 16.58
CA LEU A 273 20.78 -3.95 15.42
C LEU A 273 20.72 -2.46 15.81
N LEU A 274 20.09 -2.12 16.93
CA LEU A 274 20.08 -0.75 17.45
C LEU A 274 21.47 -0.27 17.88
N HIS A 275 22.28 -1.17 18.44
CA HIS A 275 23.60 -0.85 18.99
C HIS A 275 24.77 -1.25 18.07
N ASN A 276 24.49 -1.80 16.89
CA ASN A 276 25.50 -2.20 15.92
C ASN A 276 25.16 -1.68 14.52
N ASP A 277 25.72 -0.52 14.17
CA ASP A 277 25.54 0.13 12.88
C ASP A 277 26.01 -0.72 11.71
N SER A 278 27.01 -1.58 11.91
CA SER A 278 27.53 -2.43 10.84
C SER A 278 26.59 -3.59 10.52
N GLU A 279 25.89 -4.13 11.51
CA GLU A 279 24.85 -5.15 11.28
C GLU A 279 23.55 -4.54 10.77
N TYR A 280 23.16 -3.36 11.26
CA TYR A 280 21.96 -2.67 10.75
C TYR A 280 22.05 -2.23 9.28
N MET A 281 23.27 -2.00 8.79
CA MET A 281 23.53 -1.55 7.41
C MET A 281 23.65 -2.69 6.40
N LYS A 282 23.58 -3.95 6.83
CA LYS A 282 23.51 -5.11 5.92
C LYS A 282 22.08 -5.29 5.44
#